data_AF-A0A7C1DMH8-F1
#
_entry.id   AF-A0A7C1DMH8-F1
#
_cell.length_a   1.000
_cell.length_b   1.000
_cell.length_c   1.000
_cell.angle_alpha   90.00
_cell.angle_beta   90.00
_cell.angle_gamma   90.00
#
_symmetry.space_group_name_H-M   'P 1'
#
loop_
_entity.id
_entity.type
_entity.pdbx_description
1 polymer ?
#
loop_
_entity_poly.entity_id
_entity_poly.type
_entity_poly.pdbx_seq_one_letter_code
_entity_poly.pdbx_strand_id
1 'polypeptide(L)'
;MDLPILYQMTNWIQSISRRGDIVLVQGEYGITFFLVDFCLKNGLVPIYASSHREYRENPGKDGSVVRHHRFRHVTLRHYQSWKPLKKE
;
A
#
# COMPACT_ATOMS: atom_id res chain seq x y z
N MET A 1 -6.58 16.01 -5.71
CA MET A 1 -5.77 15.00 -6.42
C MET A 1 -5.35 15.63 -7.73
N ASP A 2 -4.06 15.82 -7.93
CA ASP A 2 -3.52 16.46 -9.12
C ASP A 2 -3.34 15.39 -10.21
N LEU A 3 -4.10 15.48 -11.31
CA LEU A 3 -4.06 14.48 -12.38
C LEU A 3 -2.72 14.48 -13.14
N PRO A 4 -2.14 15.63 -13.52
CA PRO A 4 -0.79 15.72 -14.09
C PRO A 4 0.28 14.87 -13.40
N ILE A 5 0.39 14.95 -12.07
CA ILE A 5 1.42 14.17 -11.34
C ILE A 5 1.16 12.67 -11.44
N LEU A 6 -0.11 12.23 -11.42
CA LEU A 6 -0.46 10.82 -11.56
C LEU A 6 -0.07 10.27 -12.94
N TYR A 7 -0.33 11.02 -14.01
CA TYR A 7 0.07 10.64 -15.35
C TYR A 7 1.59 10.62 -15.52
N GLN A 8 2.30 11.57 -14.90
CA GLN A 8 3.75 11.57 -14.88
C GLN A 8 4.30 10.30 -14.21
N MET A 9 3.71 9.89 -13.08
CA MET A 9 4.09 8.66 -12.38
C MET A 9 3.81 7.41 -13.23
N THR A 10 2.62 7.30 -13.83
CA THR A 10 2.30 6.12 -14.66
C THR A 10 3.16 6.04 -15.92
N ASN A 11 3.46 7.16 -16.56
CA ASN A 11 4.36 7.20 -17.72
C ASN A 11 5.78 6.77 -17.34
N TRP A 12 6.26 7.22 -16.18
CA TRP A 12 7.57 6.79 -15.67
C TRP A 12 7.58 5.29 -15.34
N ILE A 13 6.55 4.76 -14.68
CA ILE A 13 6.45 3.32 -14.39
C ILE A 13 6.43 2.53 -15.71
N GLN A 14 5.64 2.97 -16.69
CA GLN A 14 5.53 2.29 -17.99
C GLN A 14 6.84 2.27 -18.77
N SER A 15 7.65 3.33 -18.68
CA SER A 15 8.91 3.40 -19.42
C SER A 15 10.01 2.50 -18.86
N ILE A 16 9.90 2.08 -17.60
CA ILE A 16 10.92 1.28 -16.92
C ILE A 16 10.50 -0.17 -16.62
N SER A 17 9.19 -0.48 -16.64
CA SER A 17 8.67 -1.78 -16.22
C SER A 17 8.33 -2.70 -17.39
N ARG A 18 8.30 -3.99 -17.08
CA ARG A 18 7.85 -5.07 -17.95
C ARG A 18 6.74 -5.86 -17.26
N ARG A 19 5.93 -6.54 -18.07
CA ARG A 19 4.87 -7.41 -17.55
C ARG A 19 5.42 -8.40 -16.52
N GLY A 20 4.77 -8.49 -15.37
CA GLY A 20 5.18 -9.33 -14.25
C GLY A 20 6.08 -8.63 -13.22
N ASP A 21 6.58 -7.43 -13.50
CA ASP A 21 7.38 -6.69 -12.52
C ASP A 21 6.56 -6.32 -11.28
N ILE A 22 7.21 -6.39 -10.12
CA ILE A 22 6.61 -6.09 -8.83
C ILE A 22 6.68 -4.60 -8.57
N VAL A 23 5.55 -4.00 -8.16
CA VAL A 23 5.45 -2.58 -7.84
C VAL A 23 4.96 -2.43 -6.40
N LEU A 24 5.78 -1.87 -5.52
CA LEU A 24 5.34 -1.52 -4.16
C LEU A 24 4.52 -0.22 -4.22
N VAL A 25 3.22 -0.30 -3.94
CA VAL A 25 2.30 0.83 -3.93
C VAL A 25 1.71 0.98 -2.53
N GLN A 26 1.98 2.10 -1.86
CA GLN A 26 1.44 2.39 -0.53
C GLN A 26 1.50 3.90 -0.25
N GLY A 27 0.49 4.44 0.43
CA GLY A 27 0.46 5.85 0.82
C GLY A 27 -0.95 6.40 0.95
N GLU A 28 -1.15 7.61 0.45
CA GLU A 28 -2.46 8.27 0.35
C GLU A 28 -3.42 7.39 -0.47
N TYR A 29 -4.67 7.26 -0.02
CA TYR A 29 -5.59 6.25 -0.52
C TYR A 29 -5.93 6.45 -1.99
N GLY A 30 -6.17 7.70 -2.41
CA GLY A 30 -6.60 8.03 -3.77
C GLY A 30 -5.50 7.77 -4.79
N ILE A 31 -4.27 8.18 -4.47
CA ILE A 31 -3.08 7.91 -5.31
C ILE A 31 -2.81 6.40 -5.37
N THR A 32 -2.87 5.71 -4.22
CA THR A 32 -2.64 4.26 -4.14
C THR A 32 -3.64 3.51 -5.01
N PHE A 33 -4.93 3.85 -4.93
CA PHE A 33 -5.97 3.23 -5.73
C PHE A 33 -5.71 3.41 -7.24
N PHE A 34 -5.39 4.64 -7.67
CA PHE A 34 -5.09 4.94 -9.07
C PHE A 34 -3.91 4.13 -9.60
N LEU A 35 -2.80 4.06 -8.86
CA LEU A 35 -1.61 3.33 -9.27
C LEU A 35 -1.80 1.82 -9.25
N VAL A 36 -2.56 1.28 -8.29
CA VAL A 36 -2.91 -0.15 -8.26
C VAL A 36 -3.73 -0.53 -9.49
N ASP A 37 -4.76 0.26 -9.85
CA ASP A 37 -5.56 0.04 -11.06
C ASP A 37 -4.70 0.07 -12.33
N PHE A 38 -3.82 1.08 -12.45
CA PHE A 38 -2.85 1.17 -13.54
C PHE A 38 -1.96 -0.08 -13.64
N CYS A 39 -1.38 -0.52 -12.51
CA CYS A 39 -0.49 -1.68 -12.48
C CYS A 39 -1.22 -2.96 -12.93
N LEU A 40 -2.42 -3.20 -12.39
CA LEU A 40 -3.22 -4.38 -12.72
C LEU A 40 -3.60 -4.41 -14.22
N LYS A 41 -3.98 -3.26 -14.79
CA LYS A 41 -4.33 -3.13 -16.22
C LYS A 41 -3.14 -3.31 -17.15
N ASN A 42 -1.92 -3.01 -16.71
CA ASN A 42 -0.69 -3.15 -17.48
C ASN A 42 0.07 -4.46 -17.21
N GLY A 43 -0.54 -5.39 -16.48
CA GLY A 43 0.07 -6.70 -16.19
C GLY A 43 1.26 -6.64 -15.24
N LEU A 44 1.36 -5.57 -14.44
CA LEU A 44 2.30 -5.46 -13.32
C LEU A 44 1.70 -6.10 -12.07
N VAL A 45 2.55 -6.35 -11.08
CA VAL A 45 2.19 -7.03 -9.82
C VAL A 45 2.25 -6.03 -8.66
N PRO A 46 1.17 -5.29 -8.36
CA PRO A 46 1.17 -4.34 -7.27
C PRO A 46 1.09 -5.05 -5.91
N ILE A 47 1.97 -4.63 -4.99
CA ILE A 47 2.05 -5.13 -3.61
C ILE A 47 2.05 -3.96 -2.60
N TYR A 48 1.73 -4.24 -1.34
CA TYR A 48 1.86 -3.29 -0.23
C TYR A 48 2.51 -3.94 0.99
N ALA A 49 3.18 -3.13 1.83
CA ALA A 49 3.75 -3.60 3.08
C ALA A 49 2.71 -3.56 4.21
N SER A 50 2.49 -4.71 4.83
CA SER A 50 1.69 -4.81 6.05
C SER A 50 2.58 -4.68 7.28
N SER A 51 2.11 -3.92 8.28
CA SER A 51 2.82 -3.71 9.53
C SER A 51 1.94 -4.10 10.72
N HIS A 52 2.53 -4.76 11.71
CA HIS A 52 1.91 -4.99 13.00
C HIS A 52 2.17 -3.78 13.90
N ARG A 53 1.11 -3.25 14.50
CA ARG A 53 1.14 -2.07 15.35
C ARG A 53 0.80 -2.50 16.77
N GLU A 54 1.75 -2.40 17.68
CA GLU A 54 1.53 -2.60 19.11
C GLU A 54 1.47 -1.23 19.79
N TYR A 55 0.42 -1.01 20.58
CA TYR A 55 0.26 0.16 21.41
C TYR A 55 0.24 -0.26 22.87
N ARG A 56 1.00 0.43 23.72
CA ARG A 56 0.96 0.25 25.17
C ARG A 56 0.98 1.62 25.85
N GLU A 57 0.16 1.76 26.88
CA GLU A 57 0.18 2.87 27.82
C GLU A 57 0.63 2.37 29.18
N ASN A 58 1.63 3.04 29.74
CA ASN A 58 2.14 2.78 31.08
C ASN A 58 1.90 4.04 31.94
N PRO A 59 0.91 4.03 32.86
CA PRO A 59 0.70 5.15 33.77
C PRO A 59 1.81 5.22 34.82
N GLY A 60 2.37 6.41 34.99
CA GLY A 60 3.36 6.75 36.02
C GLY A 60 2.70 7.10 37.35
N LYS A 61 3.44 6.89 38.45
CA LYS A 61 2.97 7.21 39.81
C LYS A 61 2.84 8.72 40.06
N ASP A 62 3.47 9.54 39.23
CA ASP A 62 3.45 11.01 39.25
C ASP A 62 2.30 11.61 38.41
N GLY A 63 1.40 10.77 37.88
CA GLY A 63 0.33 11.19 36.98
C GLY A 63 0.75 11.32 35.52
N SER A 64 2.02 11.04 35.17
CA SER A 64 2.47 10.97 33.78
C SER A 64 1.94 9.70 33.09
N VAL A 65 1.93 9.68 31.75
CA VAL A 65 1.61 8.49 30.95
C VAL A 65 2.67 8.32 29.88
N VAL A 66 3.31 7.14 29.84
CA VAL A 66 4.25 6.78 28.79
C VAL A 66 3.54 5.96 27.73
N ARG A 67 3.59 6.41 26.48
CA ARG A 67 3.03 5.71 25.32
C ARG A 67 4.13 5.05 24.50
N HIS A 68 4.01 3.74 24.30
CA HIS A 68 4.88 2.99 23.41
C HIS A 68 4.13 2.60 22.15
N HIS A 69 4.59 3.10 21.00
CA HIS A 69 4.12 2.68 19.69
C HIS A 69 5.21 1.85 19.01
N ARG A 70 4.96 0.56 18.79
CA ARG A 70 5.89 -0.32 18.07
C ARG A 70 5.28 -0.71 16.74
N PHE A 71 5.98 -0.36 15.66
CA PHE A 71 5.63 -0.75 14.31
C PHE A 71 6.64 -1.80 13.84
N ARG A 72 6.15 -2.96 13.41
CA ARG A 72 6.99 -4.01 12.82
C ARG A 72 6.48 -4.35 11.44
N HIS A 73 7.36 -4.35 10.44
CA HIS A 73 7.04 -4.95 9.15
C HIS A 73 6.66 -6.43 9.35
N VAL A 74 5.61 -6.89 8.68
CA VAL A 74 5.13 -8.27 8.77
C VAL A 74 5.40 -8.99 7.47
N THR A 75 4.79 -8.51 6.38
CA THR A 75 4.92 -9.13 5.06
C THR A 75 4.45 -8.19 3.96
N LEU A 76 4.85 -8.50 2.73
CA LEU A 76 4.34 -7.90 1.51
C LEU A 76 3.09 -8.68 1.06
N ARG A 77 2.05 -7.96 0.65
CA ARG A 77 0.76 -8.54 0.22
C ARG A 77 0.41 -8.03 -1.16
N HIS A 78 -0.21 -8.89 -1.98
CA HIS A 78 -0.72 -8.50 -3.28
C HIS A 78 -2.00 -7.67 -3.14
N TYR A 79 -2.13 -6.64 -3.97
CA TYR A 79 -3.45 -6.12 -4.31
C TYR A 79 -4.15 -7.11 -5.24
N GLN A 80 -5.47 -7.17 -5.14
CA GLN A 80 -6.30 -8.04 -5.99
C GLN A 80 -7.47 -7.24 -6.55
N SER A 81 -7.76 -7.42 -7.83
CA SER A 81 -9.04 -7.02 -8.39
C SER A 81 -10.13 -7.89 -7.77
N TRP A 82 -11.25 -7.26 -7.40
CA TRP A 82 -12.45 -8.02 -7.07
C TRP A 82 -12.87 -8.84 -8.29
N LYS A 83 -13.16 -10.12 -8.07
CA LYS A 83 -13.77 -11.00 -9.05
C LYS A 83 -15.00 -11.63 -8.38
N PRO A 84 -16.17 -11.65 -9.04
CA PRO A 84 -17.30 -12.36 -8.50
C PRO A 84 -16.95 -13.84 -8.38
N LEU A 85 -17.34 -14.47 -7.26
CA LEU A 85 -17.26 -15.92 -7.13
C LEU A 85 -18.14 -16.53 -8.23
N LYS A 86 -17.56 -17.40 -9.06
CA LYS A 86 -18.36 -18.24 -9.96
C LYS A 86 -19.21 -19.14 -9.06
N LYS A 87 -20.54 -18.99 -9.12
CA LYS A 87 -21.44 -20.04 -8.66
C LYS A 87 -21.36 -21.15 -9.70
N GLU A 88 -20.89 -22.32 -9.27
CA GLU A 88 -21.01 -23.58 -10.02
C GLU A 88 -22.47 -23.98 -10.16
#